data_AF-A0A4Y2VJM6-F1
#
_entry.id   AF-A0A4Y2VJM6-F1
#
_cell.length_a   1.000
_cell.length_b   1.000
_cell.length_c   1.000
_cell.angle_alpha   90.00
_cell.angle_beta   90.00
_cell.angle_gamma   90.00
#
_symmetry.space_group_name_H-M   'P 1'
#
loop_
_entity.id
_entity.type
_entity.pdbx_description
1 polymer ?
#
loop_
_entity_poly.entity_id
_entity_poly.type
_entity_poly.pdbx_seq_one_letter_code
_entity_poly.pdbx_strand_id
1 'polypeptide(L)'
;MADKVAFDRFAVLISGVPGFNEGKLFSVPAVLDETSQSQANKVVEIVEDWGLSKNISALRFDTTASNIEWKNNACVLLENHLKRYLLFLACRQHIFELLECAP
;
A
#
# COMPACT_ATOMS: atom_id res chain seq x y z
N MET A 1 -9.35 19.25 28.19
CA MET A 1 -8.62 17.98 28.03
C MET A 1 -8.40 17.83 26.54
N ALA A 2 -7.15 17.79 26.07
CA ALA A 2 -6.89 17.67 24.64
C ALA A 2 -7.21 16.23 24.21
N ASP A 3 -8.20 16.07 23.33
CA ASP A 3 -8.45 14.78 22.68
C ASP A 3 -7.15 14.31 22.02
N LYS A 4 -6.67 13.15 22.45
CA LYS A 4 -5.47 12.53 21.91
C LYS A 4 -5.84 11.99 20.53
N VAL A 5 -5.53 12.75 19.48
CA VAL A 5 -5.73 12.32 18.08
C VAL A 5 -4.95 11.03 17.89
N ALA A 6 -5.67 9.91 17.71
CA ALA A 6 -5.09 8.62 17.37
C ALA A 6 -4.79 8.63 15.86
N PHE A 7 -3.62 8.12 15.50
CA PHE A 7 -3.20 7.96 14.10
C PHE A 7 -2.99 6.48 13.84
N ASP A 8 -3.56 6.00 12.74
CA ASP A 8 -3.27 4.68 12.21
C ASP A 8 -1.99 4.71 11.38
N ARG A 9 -1.41 3.54 11.15
CA ARG A 9 -0.13 3.39 10.46
C ARG A 9 -0.14 2.17 9.58
N PHE A 10 0.46 2.28 8.39
CA PHE A 10 0.69 1.15 7.51
C PHE A 10 2.16 1.08 7.10
N ALA A 11 2.66 -0.12 6.81
CA ALA A 11 4.03 -0.29 6.36
C ALA A 11 4.12 -0.21 4.84
N VAL A 12 5.07 0.59 4.34
CA VAL A 12 5.45 0.63 2.92
C VAL A 12 6.71 -0.18 2.75
N LEU A 13 6.62 -1.21 1.90
CA LEU A 13 7.73 -2.12 1.58
C LEU A 13 8.18 -1.89 0.14
N ILE A 14 9.49 -1.90 -0.08
CA ILE A 14 10.08 -1.84 -1.42
C ILE A 14 10.88 -3.13 -1.68
N SER A 15 10.77 -3.65 -2.91
CA SER A 15 11.51 -4.84 -3.35
C SER A 15 12.00 -4.65 -4.80
N GLY A 16 12.92 -5.50 -5.25
CA GLY A 16 13.41 -5.47 -6.64
C GLY A 16 14.60 -4.54 -6.87
N VAL A 17 15.28 -4.12 -5.79
CA VAL A 17 16.57 -3.41 -5.87
C VAL A 17 17.69 -4.46 -6.02
N PRO A 18 18.65 -4.30 -6.94
CA PRO A 18 19.78 -5.23 -7.06
C PRO A 18 20.50 -5.43 -5.72
N GLY A 19 20.69 -6.69 -5.31
CA GLY A 19 21.29 -7.05 -4.02
C GLY A 19 20.31 -7.23 -2.86
N PHE A 20 19.00 -7.00 -3.07
CA PHE A 20 17.95 -7.25 -2.09
C PHE A 20 16.89 -8.21 -2.66
N ASN A 21 16.92 -9.47 -2.23
CA ASN A 21 15.94 -10.48 -2.62
C ASN A 21 14.65 -10.41 -1.79
N GLU A 22 14.72 -9.81 -0.60
CA GLU A 22 13.60 -9.64 0.32
C GLU A 22 13.08 -8.20 0.27
N GLY A 23 11.78 -8.02 0.54
CA GLY A 23 11.19 -6.69 0.66
C GLY A 23 11.78 -5.96 1.87
N LYS A 24 12.24 -4.72 1.67
CA LYS A 24 12.79 -3.88 2.75
C LYS A 24 11.74 -2.90 3.23
N LEU A 25 11.63 -2.73 4.55
CA LEU A 25 10.82 -1.67 5.14
C LEU A 25 11.35 -0.31 4.68
N PHE A 26 10.50 0.41 3.97
CA PHE A 26 10.82 1.72 3.40
C PHE A 26 10.33 2.84 4.30
N SER A 27 9.07 2.76 4.72
CA SER A 27 8.44 3.77 5.58
C SER A 27 7.26 3.19 6.35
N VAL A 28 6.87 3.86 7.44
CA VAL A 28 5.66 3.56 8.21
C VAL A 28 4.87 4.87 8.37
N PRO A 29 4.20 5.36 7.30
CA PRO A 29 3.42 6.59 7.37
C PRO A 29 2.32 6.53 8.43
N ALA A 30 2.13 7.65 9.12
CA ALA A 30 0.98 7.89 9.97
C ALA A 30 -0.15 8.52 9.15
N VAL A 31 -1.36 8.01 9.35
CA VAL A 31 -2.57 8.44 8.65
C VAL A 31 -3.64 8.75 9.68
N LEU A 32 -4.42 9.80 9.42
CA LEU A 32 -5.52 10.23 10.30
C LEU A 32 -6.75 9.33 10.19
N ASP A 33 -6.94 8.70 9.04
CA ASP A 33 -8.03 7.78 8.75
C ASP A 33 -7.52 6.67 7.82
N GLU A 34 -8.05 5.45 7.95
CA GLU A 34 -7.68 4.33 7.10
C GLU A 34 -8.41 4.34 5.75
N THR A 35 -8.82 5.52 5.25
CA THR A 35 -9.48 5.59 3.95
C THR A 35 -8.47 5.33 2.83
N SER A 36 -8.95 4.68 1.76
CA SER A 36 -8.15 4.39 0.57
C SER A 36 -7.51 5.64 -0.03
N GLN A 37 -8.19 6.79 0.03
CA GLN A 37 -7.66 8.06 -0.48
C GLN A 37 -6.51 8.58 0.37
N SER A 38 -6.64 8.55 1.69
CA SER A 38 -5.62 9.04 2.62
C SER A 38 -4.36 8.17 2.55
N GLN A 39 -4.55 6.86 2.47
CA GLN A 39 -3.46 5.91 2.23
C GLN A 39 -2.78 6.15 0.86
N ALA A 40 -3.55 6.28 -0.22
CA ALA A 40 -3.00 6.55 -1.55
C ALA A 40 -2.19 7.84 -1.59
N ASN A 41 -2.71 8.92 -1.00
CA ASN A 41 -2.03 10.21 -0.95
C ASN A 41 -0.70 10.12 -0.21
N LYS A 42 -0.64 9.41 0.93
CA LYS A 42 0.63 9.20 1.62
C LYS A 42 1.62 8.34 0.86
N VAL A 43 1.15 7.32 0.14
CA VAL A 43 2.04 6.56 -0.74
C VAL A 43 2.55 7.43 -1.88
N VAL A 44 1.72 8.27 -2.48
CA VAL A 44 2.13 9.22 -3.53
C VAL A 44 3.22 10.16 -3.03
N GLU A 45 3.01 10.81 -1.88
CA GLU A 45 4.01 11.70 -1.27
C GLU A 45 5.35 10.97 -1.07
N ILE A 46 5.32 9.77 -0.50
CA ILE A 46 6.52 8.94 -0.29
C ILE A 46 7.21 8.58 -1.62
N VAL A 47 6.44 8.26 -2.65
CA VAL A 47 6.98 7.89 -3.96
C VAL A 47 7.61 9.09 -4.67
N GLU A 48 7.02 10.27 -4.55
CA GLU A 48 7.52 11.52 -5.13
C GLU A 48 8.77 12.02 -4.41
N ASP A 49 8.76 12.05 -3.07
CA ASP A 49 9.88 12.50 -2.25
C ASP A 49 11.17 11.71 -2.55
N TRP A 50 11.02 10.43 -2.89
CA TRP A 50 12.14 9.53 -3.19
C TRP A 50 12.42 9.39 -4.69
N GLY A 51 11.67 10.07 -5.55
CA GLY A 51 11.85 10.00 -7.01
C GLY A 51 11.58 8.62 -7.61
N LEU A 52 10.75 7.81 -6.94
CA LEU A 52 10.44 6.43 -7.35
C LEU A 52 9.32 6.33 -8.38
N SER A 53 8.65 7.44 -8.71
CA SER A 53 7.46 7.47 -9.55
C SER A 53 7.65 6.74 -10.88
N LYS A 54 8.87 6.71 -11.45
CA LYS A 54 9.18 6.01 -12.72
C LYS A 54 9.56 4.53 -12.58
N ASN A 55 9.82 4.05 -11.38
CA ASN A 55 10.46 2.75 -11.13
C ASN A 55 9.54 1.71 -10.47
N ILE A 56 8.27 2.04 -10.23
CA ILE A 56 7.29 1.12 -9.62
C ILE A 56 6.62 0.27 -10.71
N SER A 57 6.89 -1.03 -10.74
CA SER A 57 6.26 -1.93 -11.72
C SER A 57 5.04 -2.66 -11.18
N ALA A 58 4.95 -2.83 -9.86
CA ALA A 58 3.89 -3.62 -9.22
C ALA A 58 3.52 -3.04 -7.85
N LEU A 59 2.27 -3.27 -7.44
CA LEU A 59 1.76 -2.97 -6.10
C LEU A 59 1.31 -4.28 -5.46
N ARG A 60 1.79 -4.53 -4.23
CA ARG A 60 1.29 -5.61 -3.39
C ARG A 60 0.43 -5.02 -2.28
N PHE A 61 -0.75 -5.59 -2.05
CA PHE A 61 -1.70 -5.13 -1.03
C PHE A 61 -2.38 -6.32 -0.33
N ASP A 62 -2.76 -6.12 0.92
CA ASP A 62 -3.54 -7.10 1.68
C ASP A 62 -5.02 -7.01 1.26
N THR A 63 -5.72 -8.15 1.16
CA THR A 63 -7.13 -8.20 0.73
C THR A 63 -8.11 -8.12 1.90
N THR A 64 -7.90 -7.17 2.81
CA THR A 64 -8.93 -6.81 3.78
C THR A 64 -10.07 -6.07 3.05
N ALA A 65 -11.32 -6.15 3.53
CA ALA A 65 -12.50 -5.61 2.85
C ALA A 65 -12.38 -4.13 2.41
N SER A 66 -11.57 -3.32 3.09
CA SER A 66 -11.24 -1.93 2.72
C SER A 66 -10.51 -1.79 1.37
N ASN A 67 -9.86 -2.85 0.88
CA ASN A 67 -9.09 -2.87 -0.36
C ASN A 67 -9.79 -3.63 -1.50
N ILE A 68 -10.99 -4.19 -1.27
CA ILE A 68 -11.72 -5.02 -2.24
C ILE A 68 -12.66 -4.19 -3.13
N GLU A 69 -12.93 -2.92 -2.80
CA GLU A 69 -13.65 -2.05 -3.74
C GLU A 69 -12.81 -1.82 -5.00
N TRP A 70 -13.10 -2.63 -6.02
CA TRP A 70 -12.62 -2.58 -7.40
C TRP A 70 -12.59 -1.16 -8.00
N LYS A 71 -13.39 -0.23 -7.47
CA LYS A 71 -13.52 1.15 -7.93
C LYS A 71 -12.86 2.21 -7.05
N ASN A 72 -12.42 1.89 -5.83
CA ASN A 72 -11.96 2.88 -4.84
C ASN A 72 -10.76 2.43 -3.98
N ASN A 73 -10.06 1.37 -4.38
CA ASN A 73 -8.83 0.94 -3.70
C ASN A 73 -7.69 1.94 -3.95
N ALA A 74 -6.89 2.21 -2.92
CA ALA A 74 -5.68 3.04 -2.96
C ALA A 74 -4.75 2.71 -4.13
N CYS A 75 -4.71 1.44 -4.56
CA CYS A 75 -3.94 1.00 -5.73
C CYS A 75 -4.38 1.66 -7.05
N VAL A 76 -5.70 1.82 -7.27
CA VAL A 76 -6.24 2.44 -8.50
C VAL A 76 -5.94 3.94 -8.52
N LEU A 77 -6.04 4.60 -7.37
CA LEU A 77 -5.69 6.01 -7.23
C LEU A 77 -4.21 6.26 -7.53
N LEU A 78 -3.33 5.38 -7.02
CA LEU A 78 -1.90 5.44 -7.27
C LEU A 78 -1.56 5.18 -8.76
N GLU A 79 -2.23 4.22 -9.39
CA GLU A 79 -2.06 3.94 -10.83
C GLU A 79 -2.44 5.16 -11.69
N ASN A 80 -3.59 5.76 -11.40
CA ASN A 80 -4.06 6.98 -12.08
C ASN A 80 -3.10 8.15 -11.88
N HIS A 81 -2.55 8.32 -10.67
CA HIS A 81 -1.56 9.36 -10.36
C HIS A 81 -0.27 9.18 -11.18
N LEU A 82 0.22 7.93 -11.27
CA LEU A 82 1.42 7.60 -12.02
C LEU A 82 1.20 7.54 -13.55
N LYS A 83 -0.05 7.61 -14.01
CA LYS A 83 -0.47 7.60 -15.43
C LYS A 83 0.13 6.42 -16.21
N ARG A 84 0.21 5.25 -15.57
CA ARG A 84 0.69 4.01 -16.20
C ARG A 84 0.04 2.80 -15.57
N TYR A 85 -0.03 1.71 -16.32
CA TYR A 85 -0.49 0.42 -15.80
C TYR A 85 0.53 -0.16 -14.81
N LEU A 86 0.03 -0.64 -13.67
CA LEU A 86 0.82 -1.31 -12.64
C LEU A 86 0.32 -2.75 -12.46
N LEU A 87 1.22 -3.67 -12.12
CA LEU A 87 0.80 -5.03 -11.79
C LEU A 87 0.24 -5.07 -10.36
N PHE A 88 -1.01 -5.46 -10.21
CA PHE A 88 -1.67 -5.62 -8.92
C PHE A 88 -1.48 -7.04 -8.39
N LEU A 89 -0.87 -7.17 -7.22
CA LEU A 89 -0.55 -8.45 -6.59
C LEU A 89 -1.22 -8.54 -5.21
N ALA A 90 -2.26 -9.35 -5.08
CA ALA A 90 -2.81 -9.67 -3.76
C ALA A 90 -1.73 -10.36 -2.89
N CYS A 91 -1.63 -9.98 -1.62
CA CYS A 91 -0.66 -10.55 -0.71
C CYS A 91 -1.00 -12.03 -0.44
N ARG A 92 -0.06 -12.94 -0.76
CA ARG A 92 -0.26 -14.39 -0.58
C ARG A 92 -0.46 -14.76 0.90
N GLN A 93 0.21 -14.07 1.81
CA GLN A 93 0.11 -14.32 3.26
C GLN A 93 -1.34 -14.23 3.71
N HIS A 94 -2.03 -13.17 3.30
CA HIS A 94 -3.44 -12.97 3.59
C HIS A 94 -4.35 -14.02 2.93
N ILE A 95 -4.05 -14.45 1.70
CA ILE A 95 -4.79 -15.55 1.05
C ILE A 95 -4.63 -16.87 1.83
N PHE A 96 -3.41 -17.16 2.32
CA PHE A 96 -3.15 -18.33 3.14
C PHE A 96 -3.84 -18.24 4.50
N GLU A 97 -3.80 -17.09 5.18
CA GLU A 97 -4.55 -16.85 6.42
C GLU A 97 -6.07 -17.05 6.23
N LEU A 98 -6.63 -16.60 5.11
CA LEU A 98 -8.04 -16.83 4.77
C LEU A 98 -8.36 -18.31 4.51
N LEU A 99 -7.46 -19.04 3.83
CA LEU A 99 -7.64 -20.46 3.55
C LEU A 99 -7.49 -21.33 4.80
N GLU A 100 -6.55 -20.99 5.70
CA GLU A 100 -6.36 -21.68 6.97
C GLU A 100 -7.51 -21.41 7.97
N CYS A 101 -8.24 -20.31 7.80
CA CYS A 101 -9.39 -19.96 8.62
C CYS A 101 -10.74 -20.42 8.01
N ALA A 102 -10.73 -21.13 6.88
CA ALA A 102 -11.93 -21.75 6.32
C ALA A 102 -12.25 -23.06 7.07
N PRO A 103 -13.50 -23.26 7.54
CA PRO A 103 -13.91 -24.42 8.34
C PRO A 103 -13.88 -25.74 7.57
#